data_AF-A0AAZ3SBB8-F1
#
_entry.id   AF-A0AAZ3SBB8-F1
#
_cell.length_a   1.000
_cell.length_b   1.000
_cell.length_c   1.000
_cell.angle_alpha   90.00
_cell.angle_beta   90.00
_cell.angle_gamma   90.00
#
_symmetry.space_group_name_H-M   'P 1'
#
loop_
_entity.id
_entity.type
_entity.pdbx_description
1 polymer ?
#
loop_
_entity_poly.entity_id
_entity_poly.type
_entity_poly.pdbx_seq_one_letter_code
_entity_poly.pdbx_strand_id
1 'polypeptide(L)'
;MAVSVTRYQPNLTLLEILEQRTRQRFPPPSTKPQIMEFLVEEWCRIPPIDFQTLAESMLRMSGEKLMPCVLITLLGLTLMESAHGQHMSDEPCSVQILVPGLKGEEGEKGVKGAPGRPGRMGPPGEIGHLGVKGQKGIMGHYGKIGPSGVKGVKGDMGDAGSRGPNGDPGVPCECTPLRKIIGEMDILVTQLSNELKFIKNAVAGIKETDSKVYLLVKEEKRYTDAEVYCQGRGGHLTMPKDEGANAAIAGYITEAGLSRVYIGINDIDREGHFTYVDNSPMSTFSKWREGEPNNAYDDEDCAEMVAVGDWTDVACHSTMYFVCEFDKDSG
;
A
#
# COMPACT_ATOMS: atom_id res chain seq x y z
N MET A 1 27.63 25.93 -1.80
CA MET A 1 26.50 25.13 -1.27
C MET A 1 26.82 24.85 0.19
N ALA A 2 26.11 25.51 1.11
CA ALA A 2 26.37 25.37 2.54
C ALA A 2 25.62 24.12 3.05
N VAL A 3 26.37 23.16 3.57
CA VAL A 3 25.84 22.01 4.30
C VAL A 3 25.48 22.51 5.70
N SER A 4 24.18 22.63 5.99
CA SER A 4 23.72 22.89 7.35
C SER A 4 23.67 21.56 8.10
N VAL A 5 24.58 21.42 9.07
CA VAL A 5 24.58 20.33 10.03
C VAL A 5 23.51 20.62 11.08
N THR A 6 22.39 19.90 11.07
CA THR A 6 21.45 19.94 12.18
C THR A 6 21.95 19.04 13.31
N ARG A 7 22.26 19.69 14.44
CA ARG A 7 22.63 19.06 15.71
C ARG A 7 21.51 18.16 16.23
N TYR A 8 21.90 17.00 16.75
CA TYR A 8 21.05 16.09 17.53
C TYR A 8 20.61 16.78 18.84
N GLN A 9 19.30 16.95 19.05
CA GLN A 9 18.72 17.37 20.34
C GLN A 9 17.92 16.19 20.91
N PRO A 10 18.25 15.66 22.10
CA PRO A 10 17.80 14.34 22.53
C PRO A 10 16.39 14.28 23.16
N ASN A 11 15.55 15.31 23.06
CA ASN A 11 14.25 15.34 23.72
C ASN A 11 13.18 16.05 22.87
N LEU A 12 12.74 15.44 21.76
CA LEU A 12 11.47 15.79 21.11
C LEU A 12 10.57 14.57 21.09
N THR A 13 9.28 14.81 21.33
CA THR A 13 8.24 13.78 21.33
C THR A 13 7.85 13.38 19.90
N LEU A 14 7.28 12.17 19.74
CA LEU A 14 6.92 11.57 18.44
C LEU A 14 6.04 12.49 17.57
N LEU A 15 5.21 13.32 18.20
CA LEU A 15 4.33 14.31 17.57
C LEU A 15 5.10 15.46 16.89
N GLU A 16 6.20 15.93 17.48
CA GLU A 16 6.98 17.04 16.93
C GLU A 16 7.85 16.61 15.74
N ILE A 17 8.23 15.33 15.68
CA ILE A 17 8.95 14.72 14.54
C ILE A 17 8.00 14.55 13.33
N LEU A 18 6.73 14.23 13.59
CA LEU A 18 5.70 14.12 12.55
C LEU A 18 5.31 15.49 11.99
N GLU A 19 5.21 16.52 12.82
CA GLU A 19 4.96 17.90 12.37
C GLU A 19 6.13 18.50 11.54
N GLN A 20 7.38 18.13 11.84
CA GLN A 20 8.53 18.58 11.03
C GLN A 20 8.61 17.92 9.65
N ARG A 21 8.03 16.73 9.47
CA ARG A 21 8.04 16.00 8.19
C ARG A 21 6.90 16.39 7.23
N THR A 22 5.78 16.91 7.73
CA THR A 22 4.64 17.30 6.88
C THR A 22 4.84 18.61 6.10
N ARG A 23 5.93 19.37 6.33
CA ARG A 23 6.20 20.64 5.65
C ARG A 23 7.14 20.58 4.43
N GLN A 24 7.63 19.42 4.01
CA GLN A 24 8.44 19.33 2.78
C GLN A 24 7.64 18.80 1.58
N ARG A 25 7.12 19.75 0.80
CA ARG A 25 6.70 19.71 -0.62
C ARG A 25 6.23 18.36 -1.19
N PHE A 26 4.92 18.19 -1.32
CA PHE A 26 4.31 17.28 -2.28
C PHE A 26 3.93 18.04 -3.57
N PRO A 27 4.38 17.62 -4.77
CA PRO A 27 3.71 17.98 -6.03
C PRO A 27 2.42 17.14 -6.22
N PRO A 28 1.43 17.62 -6.98
CA PRO A 28 0.12 16.96 -7.07
C PRO A 28 0.17 15.66 -7.89
N PRO A 29 -0.60 14.61 -7.54
CA PRO A 29 -0.52 13.32 -8.21
C PRO A 29 -1.41 13.27 -9.47
N SER A 30 -0.82 12.89 -10.60
CA SER A 30 -1.56 12.39 -11.76
C SER A 30 -1.25 10.91 -11.95
N THR A 31 -2.26 10.08 -11.71
CA THR A 31 -2.36 8.61 -11.93
C THR A 31 -2.04 7.69 -10.74
N LYS A 32 -3.00 6.80 -10.45
CA LYS A 32 -3.03 5.78 -9.38
C LYS A 32 -1.83 4.80 -9.27
N PRO A 33 -0.98 4.54 -10.29
CA PRO A 33 0.12 3.58 -10.14
C PRO A 33 1.26 4.02 -9.21
N GLN A 34 1.48 5.33 -9.02
CA GLN A 34 2.65 5.86 -8.29
C GLN A 34 2.49 5.84 -6.76
N ILE A 35 1.27 5.78 -6.24
CA ILE A 35 0.99 5.74 -4.79
C ILE A 35 1.38 4.38 -4.20
N MET A 36 1.18 3.29 -4.97
CA MET A 36 1.54 1.94 -4.54
C MET A 36 3.04 1.73 -4.45
N GLU A 37 3.83 2.32 -5.36
CA GLU A 37 5.30 2.28 -5.32
C GLU A 37 5.87 3.03 -4.11
N PHE A 38 5.27 4.19 -3.77
CA PHE A 38 5.72 5.01 -2.64
C PHE A 38 5.42 4.34 -1.28
N LEU A 39 4.25 3.71 -1.12
CA LEU A 39 3.89 3.00 0.10
C LEU A 39 4.76 1.77 0.35
N VAL A 40 5.20 1.08 -0.71
CA VAL A 40 6.09 -0.09 -0.59
C VAL A 40 7.50 0.30 -0.14
N GLU A 41 8.05 1.43 -0.60
CA GLU A 41 9.35 1.92 -0.14
C GLU A 41 9.33 2.42 1.32
N GLU A 42 8.21 2.94 1.79
CA GLU A 42 8.09 3.53 3.13
C GLU A 42 7.88 2.47 4.23
N TRP A 43 7.18 1.37 3.92
CA TRP A 43 7.02 0.22 4.83
C TRP A 43 8.32 -0.56 5.07
N CYS A 44 9.22 -0.64 4.09
CA CYS A 44 10.53 -1.32 4.24
C CYS A 44 11.55 -0.56 5.10
N ARG A 45 11.28 0.70 5.50
CA ARG A 45 12.18 1.52 6.33
C ARG A 45 11.81 1.55 7.82
N ILE A 46 10.73 0.88 8.23
CA ILE A 46 10.31 0.81 9.63
C ILE A 46 11.07 -0.34 10.29
N PRO A 47 11.99 -0.09 11.25
CA PRO A 47 12.62 -1.18 11.99
C PRO A 47 11.58 -1.93 12.82
N PRO A 48 11.76 -3.25 13.05
CA PRO A 48 10.82 -4.03 13.85
C PRO A 48 10.70 -3.42 15.24
N ILE A 49 9.47 -3.12 15.66
CA ILE A 49 9.18 -2.59 16.98
C ILE A 49 9.41 -3.72 17.98
N ASP A 50 10.38 -3.54 18.88
CA ASP A 50 10.63 -4.43 20.00
C ASP A 50 9.46 -4.33 20.99
N PHE A 51 8.61 -5.36 20.99
CA PHE A 51 7.43 -5.50 21.85
C PHE A 51 7.77 -5.49 23.35
N GLN A 52 9.03 -5.75 23.72
CA GLN A 52 9.49 -5.74 25.11
C GLN A 52 9.52 -4.32 25.67
N THR A 53 9.92 -3.34 24.86
CA THR A 53 9.91 -1.89 25.22
C THR A 53 8.49 -1.30 25.35
N LEU A 54 7.52 -1.81 24.58
CA LEU A 54 6.11 -1.40 24.68
C LEU A 54 5.44 -1.90 25.96
N ALA A 55 5.77 -3.13 26.37
CA ALA A 55 5.27 -3.71 27.62
C ALA A 55 5.78 -2.95 28.85
N GLU A 56 7.06 -2.55 28.85
CA GLU A 56 7.66 -1.76 29.95
C GLU A 56 7.11 -0.33 30.04
N SER A 57 6.70 0.26 28.91
CA SER A 57 6.06 1.59 28.89
C SER A 57 4.60 1.55 29.36
N MET A 58 3.85 0.49 29.07
CA MET A 58 2.47 0.33 29.56
C MET A 58 2.41 0.04 31.07
N LEU A 59 3.42 -0.62 31.64
CA LEU A 59 3.50 -0.85 33.09
C LEU A 59 3.76 0.43 33.92
N ARG A 60 4.23 1.51 33.30
CA ARG A 60 4.49 2.79 34.01
C ARG A 60 3.27 3.74 34.05
N MET A 61 2.17 3.41 33.37
CA MET A 61 1.03 4.33 33.21
C MET A 61 -0.24 3.98 33.98
N SER A 62 -0.35 2.83 34.68
CA SER A 62 -1.54 2.52 35.49
C SER A 62 -1.27 2.64 36.99
N GLY A 63 -1.31 3.89 37.48
CA GLY A 63 -1.66 4.13 38.87
C GLY A 63 -3.15 3.95 39.05
N GLU A 64 -3.65 2.71 39.16
CA GLU A 64 -4.86 2.32 39.91
C GLU A 64 -5.13 0.80 39.82
N LYS A 65 -5.60 0.25 40.94
CA LYS A 65 -5.64 -1.16 41.35
C LYS A 65 -6.09 -2.17 40.25
N LEU A 66 -5.13 -2.88 39.66
CA LEU A 66 -5.38 -4.06 38.82
C LEU A 66 -5.65 -5.29 39.71
N MET A 67 -6.80 -5.92 39.48
CA MET A 67 -7.29 -7.12 40.17
C MET A 67 -6.31 -8.32 40.09
N PRO A 68 -6.14 -9.10 41.18
CA PRO A 68 -5.19 -10.21 41.25
C PRO A 68 -5.45 -11.36 40.25
N CYS A 69 -6.61 -11.38 39.58
CA CYS A 69 -6.93 -12.37 38.56
C CYS A 69 -6.12 -12.21 37.26
N VAL A 70 -5.67 -10.99 36.92
CA VAL A 70 -4.95 -10.72 35.66
C VAL A 70 -3.46 -11.12 35.76
N LEU A 71 -2.86 -11.06 36.97
CA LEU A 71 -1.49 -11.51 37.16
C LEU A 71 -1.35 -13.05 37.11
N ILE A 72 -2.36 -13.78 37.59
CA ILE A 72 -2.33 -15.24 37.64
C ILE A 72 -2.48 -15.84 36.23
N THR A 73 -3.25 -15.21 35.34
CA THR A 73 -3.39 -15.64 33.95
C THR A 73 -2.13 -15.36 33.12
N LEU A 74 -1.45 -14.22 33.36
CA LEU A 74 -0.19 -13.88 32.72
C LEU A 74 0.98 -14.78 33.17
N LEU A 75 1.05 -15.15 34.45
CA LEU A 75 2.04 -16.12 34.95
C LEU A 75 1.78 -17.56 34.44
N GLY A 76 0.51 -17.94 34.25
CA GLY A 76 0.15 -19.26 33.72
C GLY A 76 0.58 -19.49 32.26
N LEU A 77 0.59 -18.44 31.43
CA LEU A 77 1.02 -18.52 30.03
C LEU A 77 2.54 -18.69 29.87
N THR A 78 3.34 -18.28 30.86
CA THR A 78 4.82 -18.40 30.80
C THR A 78 5.36 -19.80 31.12
N LEU A 79 4.53 -20.75 31.55
CA LEU A 79 4.96 -22.09 31.98
C LEU A 79 4.69 -23.21 30.96
N MET A 80 4.20 -22.90 29.75
CA MET A 80 3.90 -23.92 28.73
C MET A 80 4.93 -23.99 27.57
N GLU A 81 5.97 -23.17 27.55
CA GLU A 81 7.05 -23.27 26.57
C GLU A 81 8.22 -24.10 27.10
N SER A 82 8.04 -25.42 27.14
CA SER A 82 9.18 -26.34 27.04
C SER A 82 8.72 -27.73 26.61
N ALA A 83 8.42 -27.88 25.32
CA ALA A 83 8.65 -29.15 24.63
C ALA A 83 8.67 -28.96 23.11
N HIS A 84 9.78 -29.37 22.50
CA HIS A 84 10.05 -29.50 21.06
C HIS A 84 10.50 -28.24 20.33
N GLY A 85 11.82 -28.02 20.39
CA GLY A 85 12.52 -27.22 19.40
C GLY A 85 12.62 -27.95 18.06
N GLN A 86 12.46 -27.19 16.98
CA GLN A 86 13.33 -27.28 15.81
C GLN A 86 13.65 -25.86 15.34
N HIS A 87 14.96 -25.62 15.28
CA HIS A 87 15.61 -24.41 14.83
C HIS A 87 15.37 -24.23 13.32
N MET A 88 14.46 -23.32 12.94
CA MET A 88 14.37 -22.83 11.56
C MET A 88 15.22 -21.56 11.45
N SER A 89 16.24 -21.61 10.61
CA SER A 89 17.07 -20.45 10.28
C SER A 89 16.28 -19.48 9.42
N ASP A 90 16.00 -18.29 9.97
CA ASP A 90 15.52 -17.13 9.20
C ASP A 90 16.65 -16.62 8.30
N GLU A 91 16.54 -16.85 7.00
CA GLU A 91 17.33 -16.15 5.98
C GLU A 91 16.38 -15.23 5.19
N PRO A 92 16.61 -13.90 5.15
CA PRO A 92 15.69 -12.96 4.53
C PRO A 92 15.66 -13.15 3.01
N CYS A 93 14.46 -13.42 2.46
CA CYS A 93 14.21 -13.47 1.03
C CYS A 93 14.56 -12.14 0.33
N SER A 94 15.78 -12.03 -0.20
CA SER A 94 16.15 -10.97 -1.13
C SER A 94 15.60 -11.29 -2.52
N VAL A 95 14.54 -10.60 -2.92
CA VAL A 95 13.96 -10.65 -4.27
C VAL A 95 14.98 -10.06 -5.25
N GLN A 96 15.73 -10.91 -5.95
CA GLN A 96 16.58 -10.48 -7.07
C GLN A 96 15.79 -10.56 -8.38
N ILE A 97 15.41 -9.40 -8.89
CA ILE A 97 14.87 -9.23 -10.25
C ILE A 97 15.98 -9.62 -11.24
N LEU A 98 15.69 -10.59 -12.12
CA LEU A 98 16.61 -11.11 -13.13
C LEU A 98 16.95 -10.05 -14.19
N VAL A 99 18.09 -9.38 -14.05
CA VAL A 99 18.73 -8.60 -15.12
C VAL A 99 19.59 -9.58 -15.96
N PRO A 100 19.56 -9.52 -17.31
CA PRO A 100 20.49 -10.28 -18.14
C PRO A 100 21.94 -10.07 -17.69
N GLY A 101 22.70 -11.15 -17.53
CA GLY A 101 24.09 -11.11 -17.05
C GLY A 101 24.93 -10.09 -17.82
N LEU A 102 25.76 -9.33 -17.09
CA LEU A 102 26.63 -8.30 -17.66
C LEU A 102 27.47 -8.89 -18.80
N LYS A 103 27.58 -8.15 -19.92
CA LYS A 103 28.43 -8.53 -21.07
C LYS A 103 29.85 -8.74 -20.57
N GLY A 104 30.44 -9.92 -20.86
CA GLY A 104 31.82 -10.23 -20.47
C GLY A 104 32.83 -9.19 -20.97
N GLU A 105 33.93 -9.04 -20.25
CA GLU A 105 34.97 -8.05 -20.56
C GLU A 105 35.58 -8.27 -21.96
N GLU A 106 36.01 -7.18 -22.60
CA GLU A 106 36.64 -7.23 -23.92
C GLU A 106 37.97 -8.00 -23.84
N GLY A 107 38.18 -8.95 -24.77
CA GLY A 107 39.40 -9.76 -24.79
C GLY A 107 40.67 -8.93 -24.99
N GLU A 108 41.78 -9.38 -24.40
CA GLU A 108 43.07 -8.69 -24.53
C GLU A 108 43.51 -8.54 -25.99
N LYS A 109 44.08 -7.37 -26.35
CA LYS A 109 44.59 -7.12 -27.71
C LYS A 109 45.72 -8.08 -28.06
N GLY A 110 45.65 -8.68 -29.24
CA GLY A 110 46.70 -9.56 -29.76
C GLY A 110 48.07 -8.87 -29.87
N VAL A 111 49.13 -9.65 -29.65
CA VAL A 111 50.53 -9.20 -29.73
C VAL A 111 50.92 -8.79 -31.16
N LYS A 112 51.72 -7.72 -31.29
CA LYS A 112 52.20 -7.22 -32.59
C LYS A 112 53.11 -8.24 -33.27
N GLY A 113 52.85 -8.54 -34.55
CA GLY A 113 53.65 -9.48 -35.35
C GLY A 113 55.13 -9.08 -35.49
N ALA A 114 56.00 -10.07 -35.67
CA ALA A 114 57.45 -9.88 -35.80
C ALA A 114 57.84 -9.07 -37.06
N PRO A 115 58.99 -8.35 -37.06
CA PRO A 115 59.48 -7.62 -38.23
C PRO A 115 59.71 -8.53 -39.45
N GLY A 116 59.39 -8.02 -40.64
CA GLY A 116 59.60 -8.74 -41.90
C GLY A 116 61.08 -9.02 -42.20
N ARG A 117 61.36 -10.14 -42.88
CA ARG A 117 62.74 -10.53 -43.25
C ARG A 117 63.33 -9.56 -44.29
N PRO A 118 64.65 -9.28 -44.27
CA PRO A 118 65.30 -8.48 -45.31
C PRO A 118 65.11 -9.04 -46.72
N GLY A 119 64.95 -8.17 -47.72
CA GLY A 119 64.79 -8.55 -49.11
C GLY A 119 66.03 -9.27 -49.67
N ARG A 120 65.84 -10.13 -50.67
CA ARG A 120 66.94 -10.84 -51.34
C ARG A 120 67.80 -9.85 -52.15
N MET A 121 69.12 -10.02 -52.11
CA MET A 121 70.04 -9.29 -53.00
C MET A 121 69.69 -9.54 -54.47
N GLY A 122 69.73 -8.48 -55.29
CA GLY A 122 69.48 -8.57 -56.73
C GLY A 122 70.52 -9.43 -57.45
N PRO A 123 70.16 -10.01 -58.61
CA PRO A 123 71.09 -10.81 -59.40
C PRO A 123 72.27 -9.95 -59.91
N PRO A 124 73.51 -10.50 -59.99
CA PRO A 124 74.64 -9.82 -60.61
C PRO A 124 74.33 -9.44 -62.07
N GLY A 125 74.78 -8.27 -62.52
CA GLY A 125 74.57 -7.80 -63.88
C GLY A 125 75.23 -8.69 -64.93
N GLU A 126 74.67 -8.73 -66.14
CA GLU A 126 75.16 -9.54 -67.25
C GLU A 126 76.61 -9.18 -67.63
N ILE A 127 77.43 -10.21 -67.85
CA ILE A 127 78.83 -10.07 -68.27
C ILE A 127 78.84 -9.56 -69.72
N GLY A 128 79.45 -8.39 -69.94
CA GLY A 128 79.57 -7.78 -71.28
C GLY A 128 80.36 -8.65 -72.27
N HIS A 129 79.96 -8.59 -73.54
CA HIS A 129 80.52 -9.35 -74.65
C HIS A 129 82.03 -9.09 -74.86
N LEU A 130 82.82 -10.14 -75.12
CA LEU A 130 84.25 -10.01 -75.41
C LEU A 130 84.46 -9.46 -76.83
N GLY A 131 84.79 -8.17 -76.95
CA GLY A 131 85.19 -7.52 -78.19
C GLY A 131 86.63 -7.83 -78.61
N VAL A 132 86.89 -7.67 -79.91
CA VAL A 132 88.14 -8.02 -80.62
C VAL A 132 89.33 -7.15 -80.17
N LYS A 133 90.50 -7.80 -80.18
CA LYS A 133 91.86 -7.44 -79.70
C LYS A 133 92.33 -5.97 -79.83
N GLY A 134 92.80 -5.39 -78.71
CA GLY A 134 93.97 -4.49 -78.66
C GLY A 134 93.79 -3.05 -78.12
N GLN A 135 94.48 -2.78 -77.00
CA GLN A 135 94.79 -1.50 -76.30
C GLN A 135 93.66 -0.79 -75.50
N LYS A 136 93.98 -0.53 -74.21
CA LYS A 136 93.18 -0.01 -73.07
C LYS A 136 93.51 1.50 -72.92
N GLY A 137 92.65 2.48 -72.64
CA GLY A 137 91.21 2.58 -72.41
C GLY A 137 90.85 4.04 -72.05
N ILE A 138 89.59 4.33 -71.72
CA ILE A 138 89.18 5.38 -70.76
C ILE A 138 88.12 4.78 -69.83
N MET A 139 88.20 5.11 -68.54
CA MET A 139 87.40 4.55 -67.44
C MET A 139 85.93 4.99 -67.53
N GLY A 140 85.00 4.03 -67.57
CA GLY A 140 83.56 4.29 -67.68
C GLY A 140 82.95 4.84 -66.39
N HIS A 141 81.94 5.71 -66.52
CA HIS A 141 81.19 6.32 -65.43
C HIS A 141 80.45 5.29 -64.55
N TYR A 142 80.38 5.55 -63.24
CA TYR A 142 79.61 4.75 -62.27
C TYR A 142 78.11 4.70 -62.63
N GLY A 143 77.51 3.51 -62.51
CA GLY A 143 76.09 3.28 -62.75
C GLY A 143 75.18 3.98 -61.72
N LYS A 144 73.96 4.32 -62.14
CA LYS A 144 72.95 4.98 -61.29
C LYS A 144 72.54 4.07 -60.13
N ILE A 145 72.33 4.66 -58.94
CA ILE A 145 71.79 3.97 -57.75
C ILE A 145 70.42 3.36 -58.10
N GLY A 146 70.22 2.09 -57.71
CA GLY A 146 68.99 1.35 -58.00
C GLY A 146 67.75 1.93 -57.27
N PRO A 147 66.53 1.61 -57.74
CA PRO A 147 65.30 2.09 -57.12
C PRO A 147 65.16 1.55 -55.68
N SER A 148 64.55 2.34 -54.80
CA SER A 148 64.22 1.91 -53.43
C SER A 148 63.31 0.68 -53.44
N GLY A 149 63.57 -0.28 -52.54
CA GLY A 149 62.78 -1.49 -52.41
C GLY A 149 61.32 -1.21 -52.05
N VAL A 150 60.42 -2.05 -52.54
CA VAL A 150 58.98 -1.99 -52.23
C VAL A 150 58.72 -2.17 -50.73
N LYS A 151 57.80 -1.36 -50.18
CA LYS A 151 57.37 -1.42 -48.77
C LYS A 151 56.80 -2.81 -48.48
N GLY A 152 57.27 -3.45 -47.39
CA GLY A 152 56.78 -4.78 -46.98
C GLY A 152 55.27 -4.81 -46.74
N VAL A 153 54.66 -5.96 -47.04
CA VAL A 153 53.22 -6.19 -46.87
C VAL A 153 52.87 -6.13 -45.38
N LYS A 154 51.76 -5.45 -45.03
CA LYS A 154 51.24 -5.41 -43.65
C LYS A 154 50.86 -6.85 -43.25
N GLY A 155 51.33 -7.32 -42.09
CA GLY A 155 50.97 -8.64 -41.59
C GLY A 155 49.46 -8.79 -41.40
N ASP A 156 48.97 -10.02 -41.55
CA ASP A 156 47.54 -10.34 -41.45
C ASP A 156 46.98 -9.98 -40.07
N MET A 157 45.68 -9.65 -40.03
CA MET A 157 44.97 -9.39 -38.77
C MET A 157 44.94 -10.69 -37.96
N GLY A 158 45.31 -10.63 -36.68
CA GLY A 158 45.27 -11.79 -35.80
C GLY A 158 43.86 -12.36 -35.67
N ASP A 159 43.76 -13.67 -35.43
CA ASP A 159 42.49 -14.37 -35.31
C ASP A 159 41.59 -13.79 -34.21
N ALA A 160 40.28 -13.84 -34.41
CA ALA A 160 39.31 -13.41 -33.41
C ALA A 160 39.44 -14.28 -32.14
N GLY A 161 39.46 -13.63 -30.97
CA GLY A 161 39.52 -14.34 -29.68
C GLY A 161 38.36 -15.33 -29.51
N SER A 162 38.60 -16.42 -28.79
CA SER A 162 37.57 -17.44 -28.51
C SER A 162 36.39 -16.84 -27.75
N ARG A 163 35.16 -17.24 -28.12
CA ARG A 163 33.94 -16.89 -27.36
C ARG A 163 34.10 -17.37 -25.92
N GLY A 164 33.83 -16.49 -24.95
CA GLY A 164 33.84 -16.83 -23.53
C GLY A 164 32.84 -17.93 -23.18
N PRO A 165 33.02 -18.63 -22.03
CA PRO A 165 32.08 -19.65 -21.59
C PRO A 165 30.68 -19.07 -21.41
N ASN A 166 29.65 -19.87 -21.70
CA ASN A 166 28.29 -19.50 -21.35
C ASN A 166 28.18 -19.40 -19.81
N GLY A 167 27.50 -18.38 -19.31
CA GLY A 167 27.22 -18.26 -17.88
C GLY A 167 26.38 -19.43 -17.38
N ASP A 168 26.54 -19.77 -16.11
CA ASP A 168 25.77 -20.84 -15.47
C ASP A 168 24.26 -20.56 -15.52
N PRO A 169 23.41 -21.59 -15.65
CA PRO A 169 21.96 -21.44 -15.56
C PRO A 169 21.55 -20.73 -14.25
N GLY A 170 20.64 -19.76 -14.35
CA GLY A 170 20.05 -19.14 -13.16
C GLY A 170 19.25 -20.14 -12.33
N VAL A 171 19.27 -19.98 -11.01
CA VAL A 171 18.54 -20.83 -10.06
C VAL A 171 17.03 -20.62 -10.24
N PRO A 172 16.18 -21.67 -10.31
CA PRO A 172 14.74 -21.51 -10.45
C PRO A 172 14.12 -20.75 -9.27
N CYS A 173 13.29 -19.74 -9.56
CA CYS A 173 12.49 -19.07 -8.54
C CYS A 173 11.24 -19.91 -8.21
N GLU A 174 11.24 -20.58 -7.06
CA GLU A 174 10.09 -21.32 -6.53
C GLU A 174 9.08 -20.33 -5.92
N CYS A 175 8.07 -19.93 -6.70
CA CYS A 175 6.93 -19.15 -6.20
C CYS A 175 5.90 -19.99 -5.40
N THR A 176 6.10 -21.30 -5.34
CA THR A 176 5.20 -22.29 -4.72
C THR A 176 4.91 -22.00 -3.23
N PRO A 177 5.91 -21.65 -2.39
CA PRO A 177 5.67 -21.35 -0.98
C PRO A 177 4.81 -20.09 -0.79
N LEU A 178 5.05 -19.05 -1.60
CA LEU A 178 4.31 -17.78 -1.51
C LEU A 178 2.83 -17.95 -1.91
N ARG A 179 2.57 -18.74 -2.96
CA ARG A 179 1.19 -19.04 -3.40
C ARG A 179 0.40 -19.79 -2.33
N LYS A 180 1.06 -20.66 -1.56
CA LYS A 180 0.43 -21.39 -0.46
C LYS A 180 0.01 -20.44 0.67
N ILE A 181 0.90 -19.53 1.06
CA ILE A 181 0.63 -18.53 2.10
C ILE A 181 -0.53 -17.59 1.69
N ILE A 182 -0.55 -17.13 0.43
CA ILE A 182 -1.65 -16.30 -0.08
C ILE A 182 -2.98 -17.08 -0.05
N GLY A 183 -2.98 -18.33 -0.47
CA GLY A 183 -4.17 -19.18 -0.42
C GLY A 183 -4.68 -19.43 1.00
N GLU A 184 -3.78 -19.67 1.96
CA GLU A 184 -4.13 -19.81 3.37
C GLU A 184 -4.72 -18.49 3.93
N MET A 185 -4.15 -17.35 3.56
CA MET A 185 -4.65 -16.03 3.99
C MET A 185 -6.04 -15.72 3.40
N ASP A 186 -6.27 -16.02 2.12
CA ASP A 186 -7.58 -15.82 1.47
C ASP A 186 -8.69 -16.65 2.14
N ILE A 187 -8.37 -17.88 2.56
CA ILE A 187 -9.30 -18.74 3.31
C ILE A 187 -9.65 -18.09 4.66
N LEU A 188 -8.64 -17.59 5.38
CA LEU A 188 -8.85 -16.89 6.65
C LEU A 188 -9.71 -15.63 6.48
N VAL A 189 -9.44 -14.82 5.46
CA VAL A 189 -10.23 -13.61 5.15
C VAL A 189 -11.68 -13.98 4.83
N THR A 190 -11.90 -15.02 4.03
CA THR A 190 -13.24 -15.52 3.70
C THR A 190 -13.98 -15.99 4.95
N GLN A 191 -13.30 -16.73 5.83
CA GLN A 191 -13.88 -17.21 7.08
C GLN A 191 -14.28 -16.05 8.00
N LEU A 192 -13.37 -15.10 8.23
CA LEU A 192 -13.62 -13.89 9.02
C LEU A 192 -14.79 -13.07 8.43
N SER A 193 -14.87 -12.94 7.11
CA SER A 193 -15.96 -12.24 6.43
C SER A 193 -17.31 -12.93 6.64
N ASN A 194 -17.35 -14.26 6.58
CA ASN A 194 -18.58 -15.02 6.83
C ASN A 194 -19.04 -14.92 8.29
N GLU A 195 -18.11 -15.01 9.25
CA GLU A 195 -18.42 -14.85 10.67
C GLU A 195 -18.93 -13.44 10.98
N LEU A 196 -18.29 -12.40 10.42
CA LEU A 196 -18.74 -11.02 10.58
C LEU A 196 -20.13 -10.80 9.95
N LYS A 197 -20.38 -11.37 8.77
CA LYS A 197 -21.69 -11.31 8.10
C LYS A 197 -22.78 -11.98 8.94
N PHE A 198 -22.47 -13.11 9.59
CA PHE A 198 -23.38 -13.75 10.52
C PHE A 198 -23.67 -12.85 11.72
N ILE A 199 -22.66 -12.28 12.37
CA ILE A 199 -22.83 -11.42 13.55
C ILE A 199 -23.65 -10.17 13.22
N LYS A 200 -23.35 -9.51 12.08
CA LYS A 200 -24.09 -8.33 11.62
C LYS A 200 -25.58 -8.61 11.44
N ASN A 201 -25.91 -9.73 10.78
CA ASN A 201 -27.30 -10.05 10.39
C ASN A 201 -28.09 -10.75 11.50
N ALA A 202 -27.48 -11.71 12.22
CA ALA A 202 -28.17 -12.57 13.17
C ALA A 202 -28.20 -12.02 14.59
N VAL A 203 -27.22 -11.19 14.99
CA VAL A 203 -27.07 -10.74 16.38
C VAL A 203 -27.33 -9.25 16.53
N ALA A 204 -26.70 -8.42 15.69
CA ALA A 204 -26.81 -6.96 15.80
C ALA A 204 -28.01 -6.37 15.03
N GLY A 205 -28.64 -7.17 14.16
CA GLY A 205 -29.76 -6.76 13.32
C GLY A 205 -29.41 -5.79 12.19
N ILE A 206 -28.16 -5.33 12.07
CA ILE A 206 -27.73 -4.19 11.25
C ILE A 206 -28.24 -4.28 9.80
N LYS A 207 -28.86 -3.18 9.32
CA LYS A 207 -29.26 -3.03 7.91
C LYS A 207 -28.24 -2.12 7.22
N GLU A 208 -27.72 -2.54 6.08
CA GLU A 208 -26.75 -1.73 5.32
C GLU A 208 -27.30 -1.36 3.95
N THR A 209 -27.06 -0.12 3.53
CA THR A 209 -27.22 0.36 2.15
C THR A 209 -25.84 0.66 1.55
N ASP A 210 -25.79 1.18 0.32
CA ASP A 210 -24.53 1.56 -0.31
C ASP A 210 -23.84 2.72 0.42
N SER A 211 -24.60 3.65 0.99
CA SER A 211 -24.08 4.86 1.64
C SER A 211 -24.25 4.91 3.15
N LYS A 212 -25.11 4.08 3.75
CA LYS A 212 -25.47 4.16 5.16
C LYS A 212 -25.55 2.80 5.84
N VAL A 213 -25.43 2.83 7.17
CA VAL A 213 -25.65 1.69 8.06
C VAL A 213 -26.72 2.07 9.07
N TYR A 214 -27.69 1.21 9.29
CA TYR A 214 -28.75 1.38 10.27
C TYR A 214 -28.66 0.34 11.37
N LEU A 215 -28.75 0.78 12.62
CA LEU A 215 -28.73 -0.07 13.81
C LEU A 215 -30.02 0.13 14.61
N LEU A 216 -30.82 -0.93 14.72
CA LEU A 216 -32.00 -0.93 15.57
C LEU A 216 -31.59 -1.25 17.00
N VAL A 217 -31.88 -0.32 17.90
CA VAL A 217 -31.54 -0.44 19.31
C VAL A 217 -32.79 -0.82 20.10
N LYS A 218 -32.81 -2.05 20.59
CA LYS A 218 -33.92 -2.59 21.40
C LYS A 218 -33.76 -2.24 22.89
N GLU A 219 -33.45 -0.99 23.17
CA GLU A 219 -33.44 -0.41 24.52
C GLU A 219 -34.41 0.77 24.55
N GLU A 220 -35.36 0.77 25.47
CA GLU A 220 -36.30 1.89 25.57
C GLU A 220 -35.60 3.11 26.18
N LYS A 221 -35.62 4.22 25.45
CA LYS A 221 -35.03 5.50 25.88
C LYS A 221 -35.95 6.66 25.49
N ARG A 222 -35.79 7.78 26.20
CA ARG A 222 -36.35 9.07 25.79
C ARG A 222 -35.64 9.57 24.53
N TYR A 223 -36.27 10.49 23.81
CA TYR A 223 -35.74 10.97 22.53
C TYR A 223 -34.30 11.50 22.64
N THR A 224 -34.05 12.37 23.62
CA THR A 224 -32.72 12.98 23.85
C THR A 224 -31.67 11.93 24.23
N ASP A 225 -32.03 10.94 25.06
CA ASP A 225 -31.14 9.85 25.45
C ASP A 225 -30.84 8.90 24.29
N ALA A 226 -31.81 8.70 23.39
CA ALA A 226 -31.66 7.90 22.18
C ALA A 226 -30.70 8.57 21.18
N GLU A 227 -30.82 9.88 20.98
CA GLU A 227 -29.87 10.65 20.17
C GLU A 227 -28.45 10.60 20.73
N VAL A 228 -28.29 10.86 22.04
CA VAL A 228 -26.98 10.77 22.71
C VAL A 228 -26.38 9.37 22.56
N TYR A 229 -27.20 8.32 22.58
CA TYR A 229 -26.74 6.95 22.36
C TYR A 229 -26.20 6.72 20.94
N CYS A 230 -26.85 7.28 19.92
CA CYS A 230 -26.40 7.19 18.53
C CYS A 230 -25.13 8.03 18.32
N GLN A 231 -25.08 9.25 18.86
CA GLN A 231 -23.90 10.13 18.82
C GLN A 231 -22.67 9.49 19.48
N GLY A 232 -22.86 8.81 20.61
CA GLY A 232 -21.79 8.07 21.29
C GLY A 232 -21.15 6.96 20.45
N ARG A 233 -21.78 6.58 19.33
CA ARG A 233 -21.28 5.59 18.36
C ARG A 233 -20.83 6.22 17.03
N GLY A 234 -20.80 7.55 16.95
CA GLY A 234 -20.45 8.28 15.74
C GLY A 234 -21.56 8.31 14.69
N GLY A 235 -22.82 8.26 15.11
CA GLY A 235 -23.99 8.38 14.24
C GLY A 235 -25.07 9.28 14.84
N HIS A 236 -26.26 9.24 14.27
CA HIS A 236 -27.42 10.02 14.71
C HIS A 236 -28.66 9.15 14.73
N LEU A 237 -29.75 9.59 15.36
CA LEU A 237 -31.07 9.01 15.09
C LEU A 237 -31.34 9.09 13.59
N THR A 238 -32.00 8.05 13.05
CA THR A 238 -32.16 7.91 11.60
C THR A 238 -32.99 9.05 10.98
N MET A 239 -32.50 9.64 9.91
CA MET A 239 -33.11 10.75 9.19
C MET A 239 -33.57 10.28 7.81
N PRO A 240 -34.82 9.82 7.65
CA PRO A 240 -35.35 9.34 6.36
C PRO A 240 -35.55 10.49 5.36
N LYS A 241 -34.48 10.89 4.67
CA LYS A 241 -34.48 12.06 3.75
C LYS A 241 -35.10 11.78 2.38
N ASP A 242 -35.34 10.50 2.03
CA ASP A 242 -35.94 10.05 0.79
C ASP A 242 -36.74 8.74 0.95
N GLU A 243 -37.49 8.36 -0.09
CA GLU A 243 -38.34 7.16 -0.12
C GLU A 243 -37.55 5.86 0.12
N GLY A 244 -36.33 5.77 -0.41
CA GLY A 244 -35.49 4.58 -0.29
C GLY A 244 -35.01 4.37 1.15
N ALA A 245 -34.53 5.45 1.79
CA ALA A 245 -34.17 5.44 3.20
C ALA A 245 -35.37 5.10 4.09
N ASN A 246 -36.52 5.74 3.86
CA ASN A 246 -37.74 5.48 4.63
C ASN A 246 -38.19 4.01 4.52
N ALA A 247 -38.24 3.47 3.30
CA ALA A 247 -38.63 2.08 3.07
C ALA A 247 -37.63 1.09 3.70
N ALA A 248 -36.33 1.39 3.68
CA ALA A 248 -35.30 0.56 4.31
C ALA A 248 -35.50 0.48 5.84
N ILE A 249 -35.80 1.61 6.48
CA ILE A 249 -36.05 1.69 7.92
C ILE A 249 -37.38 0.99 8.27
N ALA A 250 -38.46 1.25 7.52
CA ALA A 250 -39.77 0.61 7.71
C ALA A 250 -39.69 -0.92 7.58
N GLY A 251 -38.97 -1.41 6.56
CA GLY A 251 -38.69 -2.82 6.37
C GLY A 251 -37.93 -3.42 7.56
N TYR A 252 -36.95 -2.67 8.10
CA TYR A 252 -36.18 -3.10 9.27
C TYR A 252 -37.02 -3.17 10.55
N ILE A 253 -37.92 -2.20 10.78
CA ILE A 253 -38.89 -2.22 11.89
C ILE A 253 -39.80 -3.46 11.79
N THR A 254 -40.33 -3.71 10.58
CA THR A 254 -41.23 -4.84 10.30
C THR A 254 -40.52 -6.18 10.47
N GLU A 255 -39.32 -6.35 9.90
CA GLU A 255 -38.49 -7.56 10.04
C GLU A 255 -38.15 -7.85 11.51
N ALA A 256 -37.97 -6.81 12.32
CA ALA A 256 -37.70 -6.93 13.75
C ALA A 256 -38.96 -7.20 14.60
N GLY A 257 -40.16 -7.19 14.01
CA GLY A 257 -41.43 -7.39 14.69
C GLY A 257 -41.82 -6.24 15.62
N LEU A 258 -41.33 -5.02 15.36
CA LEU A 258 -41.62 -3.84 16.15
C LEU A 258 -42.81 -3.07 15.57
N SER A 259 -43.54 -2.36 16.42
CA SER A 259 -44.66 -1.51 16.00
C SER A 259 -44.23 -0.09 15.63
N ARG A 260 -43.29 0.48 16.39
CA ARG A 260 -42.81 1.86 16.25
C ARG A 260 -41.41 2.06 16.82
N VAL A 261 -40.71 3.08 16.36
CA VAL A 261 -39.38 3.49 16.84
C VAL A 261 -39.19 5.01 16.72
N TYR A 262 -38.32 5.61 17.53
CA TYR A 262 -37.89 6.99 17.31
C TYR A 262 -37.06 7.15 16.04
N ILE A 263 -37.26 8.28 15.37
CA ILE A 263 -36.48 8.75 14.22
C ILE A 263 -35.95 10.17 14.48
N GLY A 264 -34.89 10.57 13.78
CA GLY A 264 -34.17 11.83 13.98
C GLY A 264 -34.89 13.04 13.38
N ILE A 265 -36.16 13.23 13.70
CA ILE A 265 -36.99 14.38 13.31
C ILE A 265 -37.63 14.98 14.57
N ASN A 266 -37.60 16.30 14.71
CA ASN A 266 -38.17 17.03 15.85
C ASN A 266 -38.39 18.51 15.50
N ASP A 267 -39.23 19.20 16.26
CA ASP A 267 -39.45 20.65 16.21
C ASP A 267 -39.26 21.33 17.58
N ILE A 268 -38.47 20.71 18.45
CA ILE A 268 -38.13 21.18 19.82
C ILE A 268 -37.69 22.65 19.86
N ASP A 269 -36.92 23.10 18.87
CA ASP A 269 -36.42 24.48 18.82
C ASP A 269 -37.51 25.49 18.39
N ARG A 270 -38.50 25.04 17.61
CA ARG A 270 -39.55 25.89 17.06
C ARG A 270 -40.77 25.08 16.62
N GLU A 271 -41.81 25.15 17.44
CA GLU A 271 -43.15 24.60 17.20
C GLU A 271 -43.62 24.74 15.74
N GLY A 272 -44.04 23.61 15.15
CA GLY A 272 -44.53 23.49 13.78
C GLY A 272 -43.43 23.59 12.71
N HIS A 273 -42.15 23.68 13.10
CA HIS A 273 -41.00 23.74 12.21
C HIS A 273 -40.05 22.56 12.43
N PHE A 274 -40.47 21.39 11.95
CA PHE A 274 -39.68 20.16 12.02
C PHE A 274 -38.35 20.27 11.26
N THR A 275 -37.31 19.76 11.90
CA THR A 275 -35.95 19.65 11.39
C THR A 275 -35.41 18.25 11.67
N TYR A 276 -34.33 17.88 10.98
CA TYR A 276 -33.61 16.66 11.29
C TYR A 276 -32.66 16.88 12.47
N VAL A 277 -32.32 15.81 13.19
CA VAL A 277 -31.48 15.87 14.40
C VAL A 277 -30.05 16.36 14.15
N ASP A 278 -29.57 16.29 12.91
CA ASP A 278 -28.30 16.88 12.47
C ASP A 278 -28.39 18.40 12.20
N ASN A 279 -29.53 19.02 12.52
CA ASN A 279 -29.90 20.41 12.22
C ASN A 279 -30.07 20.71 10.72
N SER A 280 -30.10 19.71 9.85
CA SER A 280 -30.46 19.93 8.46
C SER A 280 -31.97 20.21 8.33
N PRO A 281 -32.36 21.10 7.41
CA PRO A 281 -33.77 21.42 7.21
C PRO A 281 -34.51 20.19 6.65
N MET A 282 -35.80 20.10 6.98
CA MET A 282 -36.69 19.10 6.39
C MET A 282 -36.60 19.18 4.85
N SER A 283 -36.52 18.01 4.20
CA SER A 283 -36.58 17.94 2.74
C SER A 283 -38.03 18.12 2.26
N THR A 284 -38.24 18.20 0.95
CA THR A 284 -39.61 18.17 0.39
C THR A 284 -40.29 16.81 0.56
N PHE A 285 -39.54 15.79 0.97
CA PHE A 285 -40.04 14.46 1.25
C PHE A 285 -40.57 14.39 2.68
N SER A 286 -41.77 13.85 2.84
CA SER A 286 -42.35 13.55 4.15
C SER A 286 -43.27 12.35 4.09
N LYS A 287 -43.40 11.62 5.20
CA LYS A 287 -44.31 10.49 5.37
C LYS A 287 -45.18 10.63 6.61
N TRP A 288 -45.53 11.86 6.98
CA TRP A 288 -46.52 12.09 8.02
C TRP A 288 -47.81 11.33 7.72
N ARG A 289 -48.32 10.61 8.71
CA ARG A 289 -49.62 9.96 8.62
C ARG A 289 -50.70 11.03 8.39
N GLU A 290 -51.81 10.62 7.79
CA GLU A 290 -52.98 11.49 7.67
C GLU A 290 -53.40 12.07 9.04
N GLY A 291 -53.37 13.39 9.16
CA GLY A 291 -53.66 14.12 10.39
C GLY A 291 -52.44 14.59 11.17
N GLU A 292 -51.24 14.12 10.82
CA GLU A 292 -49.98 14.47 11.48
C GLU A 292 -49.16 15.50 10.69
N PRO A 293 -48.24 16.24 11.35
CA PRO A 293 -48.10 16.36 12.80
C PRO A 293 -49.26 17.14 13.42
N ASN A 294 -49.74 16.72 14.60
CA ASN A 294 -50.94 17.28 15.23
C ASN A 294 -50.68 18.04 16.55
N ASN A 295 -49.46 17.94 17.08
CA ASN A 295 -49.01 18.41 18.37
C ASN A 295 -50.01 18.10 19.50
N ALA A 296 -50.25 16.82 19.77
CA ALA A 296 -51.31 16.43 20.69
C ALA A 296 -51.01 16.98 22.09
N TYR A 297 -51.98 17.68 22.66
CA TYR A 297 -51.86 18.30 23.99
C TYR A 297 -50.75 19.35 24.13
N ASP A 298 -50.19 19.88 23.02
CA ASP A 298 -49.13 20.90 23.05
C ASP A 298 -47.84 20.38 23.73
N ASP A 299 -47.50 19.10 23.53
CA ASP A 299 -46.36 18.38 24.15
C ASP A 299 -45.72 17.35 23.20
N GLU A 300 -45.93 17.43 21.88
CA GLU A 300 -45.40 16.45 20.91
C GLU A 300 -44.33 17.02 19.97
N ASP A 301 -43.12 17.22 20.49
CA ASP A 301 -42.04 17.84 19.71
C ASP A 301 -41.11 16.85 18.97
N CYS A 302 -41.37 15.54 19.06
CA CYS A 302 -40.47 14.48 18.58
C CYS A 302 -41.19 13.52 17.63
N ALA A 303 -40.49 12.88 16.69
CA ALA A 303 -41.13 11.99 15.72
C ALA A 303 -40.85 10.50 15.95
N GLU A 304 -41.85 9.66 15.74
CA GLU A 304 -41.73 8.21 15.61
C GLU A 304 -42.08 7.74 14.20
N MET A 305 -41.51 6.60 13.80
CA MET A 305 -41.90 5.86 12.59
C MET A 305 -42.58 4.56 13.00
N VAL A 306 -43.77 4.29 12.44
CA VAL A 306 -44.43 2.99 12.59
C VAL A 306 -43.95 1.96 11.56
N ALA A 307 -44.24 0.68 11.77
CA ALA A 307 -43.81 -0.41 10.89
C ALA A 307 -44.16 -0.23 9.39
N VAL A 308 -45.28 0.46 9.09
CA VAL A 308 -45.71 0.77 7.71
C VAL A 308 -44.81 1.84 7.04
N GLY A 309 -44.09 2.62 7.84
CA GLY A 309 -43.19 3.68 7.38
C GLY A 309 -43.76 5.09 7.49
N ASP A 310 -44.97 5.26 8.00
CA ASP A 310 -45.57 6.56 8.29
C ASP A 310 -45.02 7.15 9.59
N TRP A 311 -45.03 8.47 9.69
CA TRP A 311 -44.54 9.23 10.83
C TRP A 311 -45.67 9.85 11.64
N THR A 312 -45.48 9.93 12.94
CA THR A 312 -46.36 10.60 13.90
C THR A 312 -45.48 11.37 14.88
N ASP A 313 -45.87 12.59 15.22
CA ASP A 313 -45.28 13.35 16.31
C ASP A 313 -45.75 12.79 17.66
N VAL A 314 -44.88 12.84 18.65
CA VAL A 314 -45.04 12.22 19.96
C VAL A 314 -44.26 13.01 21.00
N ALA A 315 -44.69 12.87 22.25
CA ALA A 315 -43.98 13.49 23.35
C ALA A 315 -42.56 12.93 23.52
N CYS A 316 -41.58 13.83 23.59
CA CYS A 316 -40.15 13.49 23.68
C CYS A 316 -39.76 12.72 24.96
N HIS A 317 -40.60 12.81 26.00
CA HIS A 317 -40.39 12.10 27.28
C HIS A 317 -40.88 10.65 27.27
N SER A 318 -41.62 10.24 26.24
CA SER A 318 -41.99 8.84 26.03
C SER A 318 -40.74 7.98 25.85
N THR A 319 -40.82 6.70 26.21
CA THR A 319 -39.72 5.76 25.99
C THR A 319 -40.09 4.73 24.94
N MET A 320 -39.20 4.52 23.98
CA MET A 320 -39.35 3.49 22.94
C MET A 320 -38.00 3.09 22.38
N TYR A 321 -37.99 2.06 21.54
CA TYR A 321 -36.83 1.67 20.73
C TYR A 321 -36.56 2.71 19.65
N PHE A 322 -35.35 2.68 19.10
CA PHE A 322 -34.89 3.70 18.17
C PHE A 322 -33.92 3.12 17.16
N VAL A 323 -33.78 3.78 16.02
CA VAL A 323 -32.85 3.38 14.95
C VAL A 323 -31.78 4.45 14.81
N CYS A 324 -30.52 4.06 14.97
CA CYS A 324 -29.38 4.90 14.63
C CYS A 324 -29.03 4.75 13.15
N GLU A 325 -28.57 5.82 12.52
CA GLU A 325 -27.90 5.80 11.23
C GLU A 325 -26.42 6.19 11.36
N PHE A 326 -25.61 5.65 10.45
CA PHE A 326 -24.18 5.96 10.30
C PHE A 326 -23.86 6.10 8.82
N ASP A 327 -23.04 7.09 8.47
CA ASP A 327 -22.52 7.22 7.11
C ASP A 327 -21.40 6.21 6.86
N LYS A 328 -21.39 5.61 5.66
CA LYS A 328 -20.24 4.83 5.19
C LYS A 328 -19.23 5.79 4.58
N ASP A 329 -18.03 5.86 5.16
CA ASP A 329 -16.94 6.68 4.62
C ASP A 329 -16.76 6.39 3.11
N SER A 330 -16.92 7.44 2.30
CA SER A 330 -16.66 7.40 0.86
C SER A 330 -15.15 7.48 0.65
N GLY A 331 -14.47 6.34 0.74
CA GLY A 331 -13.02 6.22 0.54
C GLY A 331 -12.52 6.70 -0.83
#